data_AF-A0A3N1QBX7-F1
#
_entry.id   AF-A0A3N1QBX7-F1
#
_cell.length_a   1.000
_cell.length_b   1.000
_cell.length_c   1.000
_cell.angle_alpha   90.00
_cell.angle_beta   90.00
_cell.angle_gamma   90.00
#
_symmetry.space_group_name_H-M   'P 1'
#
loop_
_entity.id
_entity.type
_entity.pdbx_description
1 polymer ?
#
loop_
_entity_poly.entity_id
_entity_poly.type
_entity_poly.pdbx_seq_one_letter_code
_entity_poly.pdbx_strand_id
1 'polypeptide(L)'
;MDIRPIEEMTHLAARLGQSGMDRIRYAGKANTEKQPRSTNIENTVLTEIQTVRPNTPGCTVNELIAGAASLDINQSKPLNINRIFNILQCIQVINTREIKTMTGLNKRQAQKYMRAVKFIIPYLESYFNSIEAPDHFIQPITH
;
A
#
# COMPACT_ATOMS: atom_id res chain seq x y z
N MET A 1 -22.12 21.73 -10.93
CA MET A 1 -21.85 20.39 -11.50
C MET A 1 -22.24 19.37 -10.45
N ASP A 2 -23.14 18.46 -10.77
CA ASP A 2 -23.68 17.47 -9.84
C ASP A 2 -22.70 16.28 -9.76
N ILE A 3 -21.78 16.31 -8.80
CA ILE A 3 -20.75 15.27 -8.62
C ILE A 3 -21.38 14.14 -7.83
N ARG A 4 -21.82 13.09 -8.51
CA ARG A 4 -22.37 11.90 -7.86
C ARG A 4 -21.25 11.11 -7.14
N PRO A 5 -21.48 10.62 -5.91
CA PRO A 5 -20.59 9.68 -5.24
C PRO A 5 -20.27 8.49 -6.15
N ILE A 6 -19.03 8.02 -6.12
CA ILE A 6 -18.60 6.94 -7.02
C ILE A 6 -19.35 5.62 -6.73
N GLU A 7 -19.81 5.43 -5.50
CA GLU A 7 -20.66 4.32 -5.08
C GLU A 7 -22.00 4.25 -5.84
N GLU A 8 -22.48 5.36 -6.39
CA GLU A 8 -23.71 5.45 -7.19
C GLU A 8 -23.47 5.17 -8.68
N MET A 9 -22.20 5.06 -9.11
CA MET A 9 -21.81 4.81 -10.50
C MET A 9 -21.59 3.31 -10.76
N THR A 10 -22.66 2.51 -10.75
CA THR A 10 -22.61 1.03 -10.77
C THR A 10 -21.76 0.42 -11.89
N HIS A 11 -21.90 0.89 -13.14
CA HIS A 11 -21.11 0.39 -14.26
C HIS A 11 -19.62 0.70 -14.15
N LEU A 12 -19.29 1.90 -13.63
CA LEU A 12 -17.91 2.30 -13.41
C LEU A 12 -17.29 1.50 -12.26
N ALA A 13 -18.04 1.32 -11.16
CA ALA A 13 -17.62 0.52 -10.02
C ALA A 13 -17.33 -0.94 -10.39
N ALA A 14 -18.17 -1.54 -11.25
CA ALA A 14 -17.95 -2.89 -11.76
C ALA A 14 -16.65 -2.99 -12.60
N ARG A 15 -16.38 -2.00 -13.46
CA ARG A 15 -15.18 -1.99 -14.31
C ARG A 15 -13.89 -1.73 -13.53
N LEU A 16 -13.93 -0.88 -12.51
CA LEU A 16 -12.76 -0.52 -11.71
C LEU A 16 -12.41 -1.57 -10.65
N GLY A 17 -13.41 -2.35 -10.20
CA GLY A 17 -13.27 -3.24 -9.05
C GLY A 17 -13.02 -2.49 -7.74
N GLN A 18 -12.96 -3.24 -6.62
CA GLN A 18 -12.81 -2.63 -5.29
C GLN A 18 -11.53 -1.79 -5.15
N SER A 19 -10.42 -2.23 -5.74
CA SER A 19 -9.14 -1.53 -5.66
C SER A 19 -9.16 -0.18 -6.39
N GLY A 20 -9.73 -0.12 -7.61
CA GLY A 20 -9.83 1.13 -8.35
C GLY A 20 -10.76 2.14 -7.65
N MET A 21 -11.85 1.64 -7.07
CA MET A 21 -12.78 2.46 -6.26
C MET A 21 -12.10 3.08 -5.04
N ASP A 22 -11.25 2.31 -4.36
CA ASP A 22 -10.54 2.78 -3.16
C ASP A 22 -9.58 3.95 -3.49
N ARG A 23 -8.89 3.88 -4.63
CA ARG A 23 -8.01 4.98 -5.10
C ARG A 23 -8.77 6.26 -5.39
N ILE A 24 -9.90 6.16 -6.11
CA ILE A 24 -10.69 7.35 -6.46
C ILE A 24 -11.32 7.97 -5.22
N ARG A 25 -11.79 7.14 -4.27
CA ARG A 25 -12.33 7.61 -2.98
C ARG A 25 -11.29 8.43 -2.20
N TYR A 26 -10.02 8.03 -2.27
CA TYR A 26 -8.94 8.68 -1.54
C TYR A 26 -8.46 9.97 -2.22
N ALA A 27 -8.41 10.02 -3.55
CA ALA A 27 -7.97 11.19 -4.31
C ALA A 27 -8.74 12.48 -3.97
N GLY A 28 -10.03 12.37 -3.62
CA GLY A 28 -10.86 13.52 -3.23
C GLY A 28 -10.85 13.87 -1.73
N LYS A 29 -10.11 13.14 -0.88
CA LYS A 29 -10.20 13.23 0.60
C LYS A 29 -8.86 13.42 1.31
N ALA A 30 -7.77 13.72 0.59
CA ALA A 30 -6.40 13.82 1.13
C ALA A 30 -6.18 14.89 2.22
N ASN A 31 -7.21 15.66 2.62
CA ASN A 31 -7.16 16.61 3.72
C ASN A 31 -8.03 16.14 4.89
N THR A 32 -7.42 15.41 5.83
CA THR A 32 -8.05 15.11 7.12
C THR A 32 -7.09 15.33 8.29
N GLU A 33 -7.58 16.03 9.31
CA GLU A 33 -6.87 16.50 10.52
C GLU A 33 -5.85 15.51 11.11
N LYS A 34 -4.71 16.05 11.54
CA LYS A 34 -3.59 15.31 12.15
C LYS A 34 -4.05 14.50 13.36
N GLN A 35 -4.03 13.17 13.25
CA GLN A 35 -4.12 12.27 14.40
C GLN A 35 -2.84 12.35 15.26
N PRO A 36 -2.91 11.99 16.56
CA PRO A 36 -1.75 11.96 17.44
C PRO A 36 -0.59 11.19 16.81
N ARG A 37 0.64 11.72 16.93
CA ARG A 37 1.84 11.17 16.26
C ARG A 37 2.05 9.68 16.52
N SER A 38 1.70 9.19 17.71
CA SER A 38 1.90 7.79 18.11
C SER A 38 1.09 6.76 17.31
N THR A 39 0.07 7.18 16.56
CA THR A 39 -0.76 6.27 15.73
C THR A 39 -0.46 6.35 14.24
N ASN A 40 0.50 7.18 13.84
CA ASN A 40 0.85 7.45 12.46
C ASN A 40 2.13 6.71 12.08
N ILE A 41 2.15 6.14 10.88
CA ILE A 41 3.34 5.58 10.25
C ILE A 41 3.66 6.44 9.04
N GLU A 42 4.88 6.96 8.97
CA GLU A 42 5.36 7.65 7.78
C GLU A 42 5.61 6.61 6.68
N ASN A 43 5.06 6.85 5.49
CA ASN A 43 5.27 5.98 4.34
C ASN A 43 6.52 6.43 3.60
N THR A 44 7.66 5.91 4.05
CA THR A 44 9.00 6.19 3.53
C THR A 44 9.24 5.63 2.13
N VAL A 45 8.45 4.63 1.71
CA VAL A 45 8.58 3.95 0.40
C VAL A 45 7.56 4.45 -0.63
N LEU A 46 6.88 5.56 -0.35
CA LEU A 46 5.78 6.07 -1.17
C LEU A 46 6.23 6.38 -2.60
N THR A 47 7.36 7.04 -2.76
CA THR A 47 7.87 7.50 -4.06
C THR A 47 8.30 6.34 -4.94
N GLU A 48 9.01 5.38 -4.37
CA GLU A 48 9.56 4.21 -5.06
C GLU A 48 8.42 3.29 -5.49
N ILE A 49 7.47 3.05 -4.59
CA ILE A 49 6.39 2.10 -4.83
C ILE A 49 5.33 2.62 -5.83
N GLN A 50 5.22 3.93 -6.03
CA GLN A 50 4.34 4.52 -7.05
C GLN A 50 4.73 4.10 -8.48
N THR A 51 5.99 3.73 -8.71
CA THR A 51 6.48 3.26 -10.02
C THR A 51 6.21 1.77 -10.24
N VAL A 52 5.92 1.01 -9.17
CA VAL A 52 5.74 -0.45 -9.21
C VAL A 52 4.34 -0.81 -9.68
N ARG A 53 4.25 -1.72 -10.66
CA ARG A 53 2.96 -2.26 -11.13
C ARG A 53 2.53 -3.46 -10.26
N PRO A 54 1.32 -3.42 -9.65
CA PRO A 54 0.78 -4.56 -8.91
C PRO A 54 0.65 -5.81 -9.79
N ASN A 55 0.85 -7.00 -9.22
CA ASN A 55 0.71 -8.29 -9.90
C ASN A 55 1.68 -8.51 -11.07
N THR A 56 2.82 -7.83 -11.06
CA THR A 56 3.93 -8.08 -12.00
C THR A 56 4.65 -9.37 -11.58
N PRO A 57 4.66 -10.44 -12.41
CA PRO A 57 5.31 -11.70 -12.07
C PRO A 57 6.81 -11.53 -11.83
N GLY A 58 7.36 -12.25 -10.85
CA GLY A 58 8.79 -12.22 -10.52
C GLY A 58 9.29 -10.92 -9.89
N CYS A 59 8.39 -9.99 -9.53
CA CYS A 59 8.76 -8.76 -8.85
C CYS A 59 8.83 -8.99 -7.34
N THR A 60 10.00 -8.80 -6.74
CA THR A 60 10.25 -8.96 -5.29
C THR A 60 9.29 -8.13 -4.44
N VAL A 61 8.92 -6.92 -4.88
CA VAL A 61 7.93 -6.08 -4.18
C VAL A 61 6.56 -6.77 -4.11
N ASN A 62 6.12 -7.44 -5.18
CA ASN A 62 4.87 -8.20 -5.19
C ASN A 62 4.94 -9.40 -4.22
N GLU A 63 6.08 -10.10 -4.18
CA GLU A 63 6.28 -11.24 -3.28
C GLU A 63 6.27 -10.83 -1.80
N LEU A 64 6.97 -9.74 -1.48
CA LEU A 64 6.99 -9.14 -0.15
C LEU A 64 5.57 -8.77 0.31
N ILE A 65 4.81 -8.08 -0.54
CA ILE A 65 3.42 -7.70 -0.22
C ILE A 65 2.50 -8.92 -0.11
N ALA A 66 2.67 -9.93 -0.97
CA ALA A 66 1.91 -11.18 -0.90
C ALA A 66 2.18 -11.95 0.41
N GLY A 67 3.45 -11.98 0.85
CA GLY A 67 3.84 -12.50 2.15
C GLY A 67 3.16 -11.74 3.28
N ALA A 68 3.20 -10.40 3.23
CA ALA A 68 2.55 -9.55 4.23
C ALA A 68 1.03 -9.73 4.32
N ALA A 69 0.38 -9.96 3.17
CA ALA A 69 -1.05 -10.23 3.10
C ALA A 69 -1.45 -11.55 3.78
N SER A 70 -0.49 -12.47 3.95
CA SER A 70 -0.71 -13.84 4.43
C SER A 70 -0.22 -14.08 5.87
N LEU A 71 0.31 -13.05 6.54
CA LEU A 71 0.94 -13.16 7.87
C LEU A 71 0.01 -13.62 9.02
N ASP A 72 -1.30 -13.41 8.91
CA ASP A 72 -2.20 -13.70 10.02
C ASP A 72 -2.68 -15.16 9.97
N ILE A 73 -1.96 -16.02 10.70
CA ILE A 73 -2.20 -17.48 10.80
C ILE A 73 -3.63 -17.80 11.24
N ASN A 74 -4.28 -16.91 11.98
CA ASN A 74 -5.64 -17.09 12.48
C ASN A 74 -6.72 -16.58 11.52
N GLN A 75 -6.36 -16.13 10.31
CA GLN A 75 -7.31 -15.71 9.30
C GLN A 75 -7.61 -16.82 8.30
N SER A 76 -8.91 -17.09 8.13
CA SER A 76 -9.40 -17.99 7.07
C SER A 76 -9.14 -17.47 5.66
N LYS A 77 -8.89 -16.17 5.47
CA LYS A 77 -8.63 -15.55 4.16
C LYS A 77 -7.51 -14.51 4.25
N PRO A 78 -6.55 -14.50 3.31
CA PRO A 78 -5.52 -13.49 3.26
C PRO A 78 -6.10 -12.10 2.95
N LEU A 79 -5.34 -11.06 3.28
CA LEU A 79 -5.69 -9.69 2.92
C LEU A 79 -5.61 -9.49 1.40
N ASN A 80 -6.31 -8.48 0.90
CA ASN A 80 -6.25 -8.14 -0.52
C ASN A 80 -4.93 -7.41 -0.83
N ILE A 81 -4.05 -8.07 -1.58
CA ILE A 81 -2.74 -7.55 -2.01
C ILE A 81 -2.86 -6.18 -2.69
N ASN A 82 -3.83 -6.02 -3.60
CA ASN A 82 -4.02 -4.76 -4.33
C ASN A 82 -4.41 -3.60 -3.39
N ARG A 83 -5.09 -3.89 -2.27
CA ARG A 83 -5.39 -2.86 -1.27
C ARG A 83 -4.15 -2.44 -0.51
N ILE A 84 -3.24 -3.37 -0.20
CA ILE A 84 -1.95 -3.04 0.42
C ILE A 84 -1.14 -2.15 -0.53
N PHE A 85 -1.10 -2.50 -1.82
CA PHE A 85 -0.50 -1.64 -2.86
C PHE A 85 -1.09 -0.24 -2.87
N ASN A 86 -2.42 -0.09 -2.91
CA ASN A 86 -3.04 1.24 -2.92
C ASN A 86 -2.70 2.06 -1.67
N ILE A 87 -2.67 1.43 -0.50
CA ILE A 87 -2.30 2.10 0.75
C ILE A 87 -0.87 2.64 0.64
N LEU A 88 0.07 1.79 0.22
CA LEU A 88 1.48 2.17 0.06
C LEU A 88 1.71 3.18 -1.08
N GLN A 89 0.90 3.16 -2.14
CA GLN A 89 1.08 4.06 -3.30
C GLN A 89 0.40 5.42 -3.14
N CYS A 90 -0.56 5.55 -2.23
CA CYS A 90 -1.40 6.75 -2.17
C CYS A 90 -1.41 7.44 -0.80
N ILE A 91 -1.10 6.76 0.31
CA ILE A 91 -1.17 7.35 1.65
C ILE A 91 0.23 7.73 2.14
N GLN A 92 0.49 9.02 2.35
CA GLN A 92 1.78 9.50 2.88
C GLN A 92 1.94 9.22 4.38
N VAL A 93 0.87 9.43 5.16
CA VAL A 93 0.85 9.17 6.59
C VAL A 93 -0.19 8.11 6.89
N ILE A 94 0.28 6.88 7.08
CA ILE A 94 -0.56 5.70 7.21
C ILE A 94 -1.05 5.61 8.66
N ASN A 95 -2.36 5.80 8.84
CA ASN A 95 -3.07 5.55 10.09
C ASN A 95 -4.36 4.74 9.82
N THR A 96 -5.00 4.22 10.87
CA THR A 96 -6.22 3.40 10.71
C THR A 96 -7.37 4.22 10.10
N ARG A 97 -7.43 5.54 10.36
CA ARG A 97 -8.44 6.44 9.78
C ARG A 97 -8.26 6.56 8.28
N GLU A 98 -7.05 6.84 7.80
CA GLU A 98 -6.74 6.98 6.37
C GLU A 98 -7.06 5.68 5.61
N ILE A 99 -6.68 4.52 6.17
CA ILE A 99 -7.02 3.22 5.58
C ILE A 99 -8.54 3.03 5.50
N LYS A 100 -9.30 3.39 6.54
CA LYS A 100 -10.78 3.34 6.48
C LYS A 100 -11.33 4.29 5.43
N THR A 101 -10.81 5.51 5.35
CA THR A 101 -11.24 6.53 4.38
C THR A 101 -11.03 6.03 2.95
N MET A 102 -9.88 5.44 2.67
CA MET A 102 -9.56 4.85 1.38
C MET A 102 -10.45 3.65 1.06
N THR A 103 -10.53 2.68 1.98
CA THR A 103 -11.06 1.34 1.66
C THR A 103 -12.54 1.13 1.99
N GLY A 104 -13.16 2.05 2.74
CA GLY A 104 -14.51 1.88 3.27
C GLY A 104 -14.65 0.76 4.31
N LEU A 105 -13.54 0.21 4.81
CA LEU A 105 -13.53 -0.92 5.74
C LEU A 105 -13.93 -0.52 7.16
N ASN A 106 -14.39 -1.51 7.93
CA ASN A 106 -14.57 -1.35 9.37
C ASN A 106 -13.21 -1.23 10.10
N LYS A 107 -13.24 -0.76 11.35
CA LYS A 107 -12.03 -0.51 12.15
C LYS A 107 -11.15 -1.75 12.31
N ARG A 108 -11.75 -2.92 12.57
CA ARG A 108 -11.01 -4.19 12.78
C ARG A 108 -10.27 -4.61 11.51
N GLN A 109 -10.91 -4.48 10.34
CA GLN A 109 -10.28 -4.79 9.06
C GLN A 109 -9.19 -3.78 8.72
N ALA A 110 -9.44 -2.48 8.88
CA ALA A 110 -8.41 -1.46 8.66
C ALA A 110 -7.16 -1.65 9.55
N GLN A 111 -7.34 -2.10 10.80
CA GLN A 111 -6.22 -2.43 11.69
C GLN A 111 -5.40 -3.64 11.21
N LYS A 112 -6.00 -4.59 10.49
CA LYS A 112 -5.26 -5.72 9.89
C LYS A 112 -4.37 -5.24 8.76
N TYR A 113 -4.90 -4.40 7.86
CA TYR A 113 -4.11 -3.75 6.82
C TYR A 113 -2.99 -2.89 7.42
N MET A 114 -3.28 -2.14 8.48
CA MET A 114 -2.27 -1.37 9.22
C MET A 114 -1.11 -2.26 9.68
N ARG A 115 -1.40 -3.41 10.28
CA ARG A 115 -0.36 -4.34 10.76
C ARG A 115 0.47 -4.90 9.62
N ALA A 116 -0.16 -5.29 8.52
CA ALA A 116 0.53 -5.79 7.33
C ALA A 116 1.46 -4.72 6.73
N VAL A 117 0.98 -3.48 6.63
CA VAL A 117 1.78 -2.36 6.13
C VAL A 117 2.94 -2.02 7.07
N LYS A 118 2.67 -1.95 8.38
CA LYS A 118 3.71 -1.73 9.40
C LYS A 118 4.80 -2.80 9.34
N PHE A 119 4.42 -4.05 9.08
CA PHE A 119 5.36 -5.15 8.94
C PHE A 119 6.22 -5.00 7.68
N ILE A 120 5.62 -4.61 6.54
CA ILE A 120 6.30 -4.71 5.25
C ILE A 120 7.18 -3.51 4.89
N ILE A 121 6.88 -2.32 5.42
CA ILE A 121 7.67 -1.10 5.17
C ILE A 121 9.19 -1.31 5.35
N PRO A 122 9.70 -1.83 6.49
CA PRO A 122 11.16 -1.97 6.66
C PRO A 122 11.82 -2.91 5.64
N TYR A 123 11.11 -3.92 5.15
CA TYR A 123 11.63 -4.82 4.12
C TYR A 123 11.63 -4.15 2.74
N LEU A 124 10.63 -3.33 2.44
CA LEU A 124 10.59 -2.54 1.21
C LEU A 124 11.68 -1.46 1.22
N GLU A 125 11.87 -0.76 2.34
CA GLU A 125 12.97 0.20 2.52
C GLU A 125 14.31 -0.47 2.26
N SER A 126 14.57 -1.62 2.91
CA SER A 126 15.81 -2.37 2.71
C SER A 126 16.01 -2.82 1.26
N TYR A 127 14.94 -3.17 0.55
CA TYR A 127 14.99 -3.58 -0.85
C TYR A 127 15.27 -2.40 -1.80
N PHE A 128 14.61 -1.26 -1.59
CA PHE A 128 14.88 -0.09 -2.43
C PHE A 128 16.27 0.49 -2.19
N ASN A 129 16.71 0.54 -0.92
CA ASN A 129 18.06 0.96 -0.56
C ASN A 129 19.15 0.06 -1.16
N SER A 130 18.88 -1.24 -1.36
CA SER A 130 19.86 -2.16 -1.97
C SER A 130 19.94 -2.03 -3.49
N ILE A 131 18.91 -1.49 -4.14
CA ILE A 131 18.92 -1.19 -5.59
C ILE A 131 19.64 0.13 -5.85
N GLU A 132 19.51 1.10 -4.95
CA GLU A 132 20.13 2.43 -5.06
C GLU A 132 21.61 2.47 -4.69
N ALA A 133 22.21 1.34 -4.29
CA ALA A 133 23.65 1.22 -4.08
C ALA A 133 24.36 0.56 -5.28
N PRO A 134 24.57 1.27 -6.41
CA PRO A 134 25.48 0.80 -7.45
C PRO A 134 26.88 1.23 -7.04
N ASP A 135 27.60 0.41 -6.27
CA ASP A 135 29.07 0.34 -6.26
C ASP A 135 29.54 -0.48 -5.05
N HIS A 136 29.85 -1.76 -5.29
CA HIS A 136 30.98 -2.49 -4.73
C HIS A 136 30.83 -3.95 -5.15
N PHE A 137 31.42 -4.32 -6.28
CA PHE A 137 32.10 -5.61 -6.54
C PHE A 137 32.38 -5.80 -8.04
N ILE A 138 33.27 -4.98 -8.58
CA ILE A 138 34.25 -5.47 -9.55
C ILE A 138 35.59 -4.90 -9.12
N GLN A 139 36.31 -5.62 -8.25
CA GLN A 139 37.75 -5.43 -8.24
C GLN A 139 38.30 -6.11 -9.51
N PRO A 140 38.98 -5.39 -10.40
CA PRO A 140 39.68 -6.04 -11.50
C PRO A 140 40.73 -6.96 -10.88
N ILE A 141 40.64 -8.25 -11.19
CA ILE A 141 41.69 -9.23 -10.90
C ILE A 141 42.95 -8.67 -11.57
N THR A 142 43.84 -8.11 -10.76
CA THR A 142 45.16 -7.66 -11.19
C THR A 142 46.15 -8.73 -10.77
N HIS A 143 46.68 -9.37 -11.82
CA HIS A 143 47.77 -10.36 -11.89
C HIS A 143 47.47 -11.79 -11.43
#